data_AF-A0A6C0ENG6-F1
#
_entry.id   AF-A0A6C0ENG6-F1
#
_cell.length_a   1.000
_cell.length_b   1.000
_cell.length_c   1.000
_cell.angle_alpha   90.00
_cell.angle_beta   90.00
_cell.angle_gamma   90.00
#
_symmetry.space_group_name_H-M   'P 1'
#
loop_
_entity.id
_entity.type
_entity.pdbx_description
1 polymer ?
#
loop_
_entity_poly.entity_id
_entity_poly.type
_entity_poly.pdbx_seq_one_letter_code
_entity_poly.pdbx_strand_id
1 'polypeptide(L)'
;MDLIAIEFNILLIAISLAVIYAIAPITYKLLVIHNNISFETYLLLSTFILFLCSLFYSLMFHNYIDILTEITKISSDLLLLIIINIFIVSFISQILFHYAIKHTSKLSLFTIITGFYPLITMILSILFLKEKISFKILFGFVISMIGIIIIFI
;
A
#
# COMPACT_ATOMS: atom_id res chain seq x y z
N MET A 1 -4.49 -0.81 -30.00
CA MET A 1 -5.31 -0.89 -28.77
C MET A 1 -5.54 0.55 -28.34
N ASP A 2 -6.79 1.01 -28.33
CA ASP A 2 -7.11 2.42 -28.16
C ASP A 2 -6.72 2.93 -26.77
N LEU A 3 -6.14 4.13 -26.69
CA LEU A 3 -5.69 4.76 -25.44
C LEU A 3 -6.80 4.75 -24.36
N ILE A 4 -8.04 5.01 -24.78
CA ILE A 4 -9.24 5.01 -23.94
C ILE A 4 -9.49 3.63 -23.33
N ALA A 5 -9.28 2.55 -24.09
CA ALA A 5 -9.47 1.19 -23.59
C ALA A 5 -8.39 0.81 -22.55
N ILE A 6 -7.16 1.31 -22.72
CA ILE A 6 -6.07 1.12 -21.75
C ILE A 6 -6.39 1.84 -20.43
N GLU A 7 -6.77 3.13 -20.51
CA GLU A 7 -7.12 3.92 -19.33
C GLU A 7 -8.31 3.31 -18.56
N PHE A 8 -9.33 2.81 -19.28
CA PHE A 8 -10.46 2.12 -18.67
C PHE A 8 -10.04 0.83 -17.95
N ASN A 9 -9.14 0.04 -18.53
CA ASN A 9 -8.62 -1.16 -17.89
C ASN A 9 -7.81 -0.84 -16.62
N ILE A 10 -6.98 0.21 -16.65
CA ILE A 10 -6.24 0.68 -15.47
C ILE A 10 -7.21 1.11 -14.36
N LEU A 11 -8.29 1.81 -14.70
CA LEU A 11 -9.32 2.19 -13.76
C LEU A 11 -9.98 0.97 -13.09
N LEU A 12 -10.34 -0.05 -13.87
CA LEU A 12 -10.91 -1.28 -13.33
C LEU A 12 -9.94 -2.01 -12.39
N ILE A 13 -8.66 -2.07 -12.74
CA ILE A 13 -7.61 -2.66 -11.90
C ILE A 13 -7.48 -1.86 -10.59
N ALA A 14 -7.46 -0.54 -10.65
CA ALA A 14 -7.35 0.31 -9.47
C ALA A 14 -8.55 0.16 -8.52
N ILE A 15 -9.77 0.08 -9.06
CA ILE A 15 -10.99 -0.18 -8.28
C ILE A 15 -10.90 -1.56 -7.60
N SER A 16 -10.50 -2.59 -8.36
CA SER A 16 -10.34 -3.94 -7.84
C SER A 16 -9.31 -3.98 -6.70
N LEU A 17 -8.19 -3.28 -6.87
CA LEU A 17 -7.16 -3.15 -5.85
C LEU A 17 -7.71 -2.48 -4.58
N ALA A 18 -8.46 -1.39 -4.72
CA ALA A 18 -9.05 -0.68 -3.58
C ALA A 18 -10.00 -1.58 -2.78
N VAL A 19 -10.83 -2.39 -3.46
CA VAL A 19 -11.73 -3.36 -2.81
C VAL A 19 -10.93 -4.42 -2.04
N ILE A 20 -9.87 -4.97 -2.64
CA ILE A 20 -9.02 -5.97 -1.99
C ILE A 20 -8.31 -5.35 -0.77
N TYR A 21 -7.76 -4.15 -0.90
CA TYR A 21 -7.09 -3.45 0.20
C TYR A 21 -8.04 -3.10 1.35
N ALA A 22 -9.32 -2.83 1.07
CA ALA A 22 -10.31 -2.55 2.11
C ALA A 22 -10.58 -3.75 3.03
N ILE A 23 -10.27 -4.98 2.60
CA ILE A 23 -10.39 -6.19 3.42
C ILE A 23 -9.36 -6.17 4.56
N ALA A 24 -8.16 -5.64 4.32
CA ALA A 24 -7.04 -5.67 5.27
C ALA A 24 -7.37 -5.09 6.66
N PRO A 25 -7.93 -3.87 6.82
CA PRO A 25 -8.28 -3.35 8.14
C PRO A 25 -9.37 -4.15 8.86
N ILE A 26 -10.29 -4.76 8.12
CA ILE A 26 -11.37 -5.56 8.69
C ILE A 26 -10.80 -6.88 9.22
N THR A 27 -10.06 -7.62 8.40
CA THR A 27 -9.47 -8.91 8.79
C THR A 27 -8.44 -8.74 9.89
N TYR A 28 -7.63 -7.68 9.84
CA TYR A 28 -6.69 -7.35 10.90
C TYR A 28 -7.40 -7.14 12.25
N LYS A 29 -8.46 -6.32 12.27
CA LYS A 29 -9.22 -6.05 13.51
C LYS A 29 -9.86 -7.33 14.05
N LEU A 30 -10.38 -8.19 13.18
CA LEU A 30 -10.95 -9.48 13.58
C LEU A 30 -9.89 -10.44 14.15
N LEU A 31 -8.73 -10.56 13.49
CA LEU A 31 -7.67 -11.48 13.89
C LEU A 31 -6.93 -11.02 15.16
N VAL A 32 -6.45 -9.78 15.17
CA VAL A 32 -5.55 -9.29 16.22
C VAL A 32 -6.34 -8.76 17.42
N ILE A 33 -7.43 -8.01 17.19
CA ILE A 33 -8.17 -7.37 18.27
C ILE A 33 -9.30 -8.25 18.81
N HIS A 34 -10.14 -8.83 17.95
CA HIS A 34 -11.27 -9.64 18.43
C HIS A 34 -10.82 -11.03 18.92
N ASN A 35 -9.94 -11.71 18.17
CA ASN A 35 -9.44 -13.04 18.53
C ASN A 35 -8.20 -13.01 19.43
N ASN A 36 -7.78 -11.82 19.90
CA ASN A 36 -6.63 -11.63 20.80
C ASN A 36 -5.32 -12.29 20.33
N ILE A 37 -5.10 -12.39 19.01
CA ILE A 37 -3.80 -12.82 18.48
C ILE A 37 -2.79 -11.70 18.72
N SER A 38 -1.61 -12.02 19.26
CA SER A 38 -0.57 -11.02 19.47
C SER A 38 -0.10 -10.41 18.15
N PHE A 39 0.30 -9.14 18.18
CA PHE A 39 0.78 -8.43 17.00
C PHE A 39 2.02 -9.12 16.39
N GLU A 40 2.90 -9.61 17.23
CA GLU A 40 4.13 -10.31 16.87
C GLU A 40 3.82 -11.60 16.12
N THR A 41 2.86 -12.39 16.61
CA THR A 41 2.43 -13.63 15.93
C THR A 41 1.79 -13.32 14.58
N TYR A 42 0.92 -12.31 14.51
CA TYR A 42 0.34 -11.87 13.24
C TYR A 42 1.43 -11.43 12.25
N LEU A 43 2.39 -10.62 12.69
CA LEU A 43 3.45 -10.07 11.84
C LEU A 43 4.35 -11.19 11.30
N LEU A 44 4.83 -12.09 12.16
CA LEU A 44 5.66 -13.22 11.75
C LEU A 44 4.92 -14.18 10.82
N LEU A 45 3.67 -14.52 11.12
CA LEU A 45 2.91 -15.46 10.30
C LEU A 45 2.55 -14.86 8.94
N SER A 46 2.11 -13.60 8.90
CA SER A 46 1.77 -12.92 7.64
C SER A 46 2.98 -12.74 6.74
N THR A 47 4.14 -12.36 7.28
CA THR A 47 5.39 -12.23 6.51
C THR A 47 5.88 -13.59 6.01
N PHE A 48 5.76 -14.65 6.80
CA PHE A 48 6.08 -16.01 6.37
C PHE A 48 5.17 -16.49 5.24
N ILE A 49 3.85 -16.27 5.35
CA ILE A 49 2.89 -16.60 4.30
C ILE A 49 3.20 -15.81 3.02
N LEU A 50 3.48 -14.51 3.13
CA LEU A 50 3.84 -13.68 1.99
C LEU A 50 5.13 -14.16 1.31
N PHE A 51 6.14 -14.56 2.09
CA PHE A 51 7.36 -15.18 1.57
C PHE A 51 7.03 -16.44 0.75
N LEU A 52 6.21 -17.35 1.28
CA LEU A 52 5.78 -18.55 0.56
C LEU A 52 5.02 -18.23 -0.74
N CYS A 53 4.08 -17.28 -0.70
CA CYS A 53 3.36 -16.82 -1.89
C CYS A 53 4.29 -16.23 -2.94
N SER A 54 5.26 -15.41 -2.52
CA SER A 54 6.24 -14.79 -3.41
C SER A 54 7.18 -15.81 -4.04
N LEU A 55 7.59 -16.82 -3.26
CA LEU A 55 8.40 -17.94 -3.74
C LEU A 55 7.61 -18.77 -4.76
N PHE A 56 6.36 -19.09 -4.47
CA PHE A 56 5.50 -19.84 -5.39
C PHE A 56 5.26 -19.08 -6.70
N TYR A 57 4.97 -17.77 -6.61
CA TYR A 57 4.82 -16.91 -7.78
C TYR A 57 6.10 -16.90 -8.64
N SER A 58 7.25 -16.75 -7.99
CA SER A 58 8.56 -16.80 -8.65
C SER A 58 8.78 -18.13 -9.38
N LEU A 59 8.47 -19.27 -8.76
CA LEU A 59 8.66 -20.60 -9.36
C LEU A 59 7.71 -20.89 -10.53
N MET A 60 6.51 -20.32 -10.52
CA MET A 60 5.49 -20.58 -11.54
C MET A 60 5.59 -19.65 -12.76
N PHE A 61 5.98 -18.39 -12.55
CA PHE A 61 5.85 -17.35 -13.58
C PHE A 61 7.16 -16.69 -13.98
N HIS A 62 8.28 -16.92 -13.28
CA HIS A 62 9.59 -16.38 -13.65
C HIS A 62 10.62 -17.51 -13.76
N ASN A 63 11.59 -17.36 -14.67
CA ASN A 63 12.72 -18.29 -14.68
C ASN A 63 13.58 -18.02 -13.45
N TYR A 64 13.85 -19.05 -12.65
CA TYR A 64 14.71 -18.97 -11.47
C TYR A 64 16.12 -18.41 -11.78
N ILE A 65 16.61 -18.66 -13.00
CA ILE A 65 17.90 -18.17 -13.50
C ILE A 65 17.92 -16.64 -13.54
N ASP A 66 16.81 -16.02 -13.96
CA ASP A 66 16.73 -14.57 -14.12
C ASP A 66 16.86 -13.86 -12.77
N ILE A 67 16.21 -14.39 -11.72
CA ILE A 67 16.25 -13.81 -10.35
C ILE A 67 17.67 -13.81 -9.78
N LEU A 68 18.39 -14.93 -9.89
CA LEU A 68 19.77 -15.01 -9.40
C LEU A 68 20.68 -14.06 -10.15
N THR A 69 20.46 -13.85 -11.46
CA THR A 69 21.22 -12.88 -12.25
C THR A 69 20.82 -11.43 -11.98
N GLU A 70 19.61 -11.16 -11.49
CA GLU A 70 19.17 -9.83 -11.10
C GLU A 70 19.75 -9.42 -9.73
N ILE A 71 19.81 -10.35 -8.78
CA ILE A 71 20.41 -10.09 -7.46
C ILE A 71 21.86 -9.62 -7.59
N THR A 72 22.62 -10.19 -8.51
CA THR A 72 24.02 -9.78 -8.74
C THR A 72 24.17 -8.39 -9.37
N LYS A 73 23.09 -7.82 -9.94
CA LYS A 73 23.06 -6.47 -10.51
C LYS A 73 22.66 -5.40 -9.50
N ILE A 74 22.27 -5.78 -8.28
CA ILE A 74 21.84 -4.84 -7.24
C ILE A 74 23.06 -4.06 -6.75
N SER A 75 23.09 -2.75 -7.04
CA SER A 75 24.09 -1.83 -6.50
C SER A 75 23.79 -1.46 -5.04
N SER A 76 24.75 -0.86 -4.34
CA SER A 76 24.58 -0.39 -2.96
C SER A 76 23.42 0.61 -2.80
N ASP A 77 23.23 1.48 -3.79
CA ASP A 77 22.19 2.51 -3.76
C ASP A 77 20.80 1.89 -3.93
N LEU A 78 20.69 0.89 -4.83
CA LEU A 78 19.45 0.12 -5.01
C LEU A 78 19.13 -0.71 -3.76
N LEU A 79 20.15 -1.34 -3.17
CA LEU A 79 19.99 -2.08 -1.92
C LEU A 79 19.47 -1.19 -0.79
N LEU A 80 20.02 0.03 -0.67
CA LEU A 80 19.56 1.01 0.32
C LEU A 80 18.09 1.37 0.09
N LEU A 81 17.68 1.62 -1.16
CA LEU A 81 16.28 1.92 -1.49
C LEU A 81 15.35 0.75 -1.14
N ILE A 82 15.76 -0.49 -1.40
CA ILE A 82 15.00 -1.69 -1.01
C ILE A 82 14.86 -1.77 0.51
N ILE A 83 15.95 -1.56 1.26
CA ILE A 83 15.93 -1.59 2.74
C ILE A 83 15.01 -0.50 3.28
N ILE A 84 15.13 0.74 2.79
CA ILE A 84 14.27 1.86 3.19
C ILE A 84 12.81 1.53 2.90
N ASN A 85 12.51 0.99 1.72
CA ASN A 85 11.15 0.62 1.35
C ASN A 85 10.59 -0.44 2.31
N ILE A 86 11.30 -1.54 2.54
CA ILE A 86 10.85 -2.62 3.44
C ILE A 86 10.69 -2.11 4.87
N PHE A 87 11.66 -1.33 5.37
CA PHE A 87 11.64 -0.86 6.74
C PHE A 87 10.53 0.16 6.99
N ILE A 88 10.38 1.17 6.13
CA ILE A 88 9.37 2.23 6.32
C ILE A 88 7.99 1.73 5.92
N VAL A 89 7.85 1.22 4.70
CA VAL A 89 6.55 0.88 4.12
C VAL A 89 5.98 -0.39 4.73
N SER A 90 6.82 -1.41 4.97
CA SER A 90 6.31 -2.70 5.48
C SER A 90 6.34 -2.79 7.00
N PHE A 91 7.42 -2.37 7.66
CA PHE A 91 7.57 -2.56 9.11
C PHE A 91 6.99 -1.41 9.94
N ILE A 92 7.48 -0.18 9.75
CA ILE A 92 7.01 0.99 10.51
C ILE A 92 5.50 1.20 10.31
N SER A 93 5.03 1.12 9.06
CA SER A 93 3.61 1.30 8.76
C SER A 93 2.73 0.27 9.47
N GLN A 94 3.18 -0.98 9.61
CA GLN A 94 2.43 -1.99 10.36
C GLN A 94 2.38 -1.73 11.87
N ILE A 95 3.46 -1.20 12.45
CA ILE A 95 3.48 -0.80 13.87
C ILE A 95 2.50 0.34 14.11
N LEU A 96 2.55 1.39 13.28
CA LEU A 96 1.65 2.54 13.39
C LEU A 96 0.20 2.13 13.17
N PHE A 97 -0.04 1.26 12.20
CA PHE A 97 -1.35 0.68 11.92
C PHE A 97 -1.88 -0.11 13.12
N HIS A 98 -1.07 -1.03 13.70
CA HIS A 98 -1.44 -1.77 14.90
C HIS A 98 -1.86 -0.84 16.03
N TYR A 99 -1.00 0.16 16.32
CA TYR A 99 -1.25 1.12 17.38
C TYR A 99 -2.57 1.87 17.15
N ALA A 100 -2.80 2.39 15.95
CA ALA A 100 -4.00 3.15 15.63
C ALA A 100 -5.27 2.29 15.74
N ILE A 101 -5.26 1.07 15.19
CA ILE A 101 -6.42 0.17 15.20
C ILE A 101 -6.77 -0.28 16.63
N LYS A 102 -5.76 -0.50 17.48
CA LYS A 102 -5.95 -0.88 18.88
C LYS A 102 -6.59 0.24 19.71
N HIS A 103 -6.33 1.50 19.38
CA HIS A 103 -6.79 2.66 20.16
C HIS A 103 -7.99 3.39 19.52
N THR A 104 -8.41 3.04 18.31
CA THR A 104 -9.57 3.65 17.67
C THR A 104 -10.85 2.85 17.89
N SER A 105 -11.93 3.54 18.28
CA SER A 105 -13.28 2.96 18.27
C SER A 105 -13.87 2.90 16.87
N LYS A 106 -13.46 3.82 15.97
CA LYS A 106 -14.00 3.97 14.61
C LYS A 106 -12.97 3.58 13.56
N LEU A 107 -13.03 2.32 13.11
CA LEU A 107 -12.15 1.80 12.06
C LEU A 107 -12.31 2.57 10.74
N SER A 108 -13.57 2.89 10.38
CA SER A 108 -13.90 3.64 9.17
C SER A 108 -13.23 5.01 9.11
N LEU A 109 -13.24 5.75 10.22
CA LEU A 109 -12.59 7.05 10.32
C LEU A 109 -11.09 6.95 10.06
N PHE A 110 -10.43 5.97 10.68
CA PHE A 110 -9.00 5.73 10.46
C PHE A 110 -8.71 5.42 8.99
N THR A 111 -9.48 4.51 8.36
CA THR A 111 -9.26 4.14 6.95
C THR A 111 -9.48 5.31 5.99
N ILE A 112 -10.43 6.19 6.29
CA ILE A 112 -10.70 7.41 5.50
C ILE A 112 -9.53 8.39 5.63
N ILE A 113 -8.99 8.58 6.84
CA ILE A 113 -7.81 9.42 7.07
C ILE A 113 -6.57 8.84 6.38
N THR A 114 -6.35 7.52 6.45
CA THR A 114 -5.21 6.92 5.74
C THR A 114 -5.40 6.94 4.23
N GLY A 115 -6.64 6.92 3.75
CA GLY A 115 -7.00 7.03 2.33
C GLY A 115 -6.57 8.36 1.67
N PHE A 116 -6.06 9.33 2.45
CA PHE A 116 -5.40 10.53 1.94
C PHE A 116 -4.01 10.30 1.34
N TYR A 117 -3.40 9.12 1.52
CA TYR A 117 -2.05 8.88 1.01
C TYR A 117 -1.85 9.21 -0.49
N PRO A 118 -2.83 9.04 -1.42
CA PRO A 118 -2.63 9.43 -2.82
C PRO A 118 -2.32 10.92 -2.99
N LEU A 119 -2.76 11.75 -2.05
CA LEU A 119 -2.50 13.19 -2.08
C LEU A 119 -1.08 13.52 -1.63
N ILE A 120 -0.58 12.79 -0.63
CA ILE A 120 0.85 12.84 -0.29
C ILE A 120 1.68 12.31 -1.45
N THR A 121 1.28 11.20 -2.09
CA THR A 121 1.93 10.65 -3.28
C THR A 121 1.99 11.67 -4.41
N MET A 122 0.91 12.41 -4.65
CA MET A 122 0.86 13.48 -5.65
C MET A 122 1.89 14.58 -5.39
N ILE A 123 2.02 15.04 -4.15
CA ILE A 123 3.02 16.05 -3.77
C ILE A 123 4.43 15.49 -3.94
N LEU A 124 4.66 14.26 -3.47
CA LEU A 124 5.94 13.59 -3.61
C LEU A 124 6.31 13.35 -5.09
N SER A 125 5.35 13.06 -5.96
CA SER A 125 5.63 12.83 -7.38
C SER A 125 6.04 14.12 -8.10
N ILE A 126 5.47 15.28 -7.73
CA ILE A 126 5.99 16.57 -8.20
C ILE A 126 7.43 16.79 -7.75
N LEU A 127 7.71 16.58 -6.45
CA LEU A 127 9.00 16.93 -5.85
C LEU A 127 10.13 16.01 -6.30
N PHE A 128 9.87 14.69 -6.33
CA PHE A 128 10.90 13.68 -6.56
C PHE A 128 10.87 13.13 -7.99
N LEU A 129 9.70 13.00 -8.61
CA LEU A 129 9.55 12.46 -9.98
C LEU A 129 9.41 13.55 -11.06
N LYS A 130 9.25 14.82 -10.65
CA LYS A 130 9.09 15.99 -11.54
C LYS A 130 7.90 15.87 -12.50
N GLU A 131 6.85 15.18 -12.05
CA GLU A 131 5.62 15.02 -12.82
C GLU A 131 4.86 16.36 -12.95
N LYS A 132 4.26 16.58 -14.13
CA LYS A 132 3.40 17.75 -14.37
C LYS A 132 1.97 17.41 -13.98
N ILE A 133 1.43 18.15 -13.02
CA ILE A 133 0.05 17.95 -12.56
C ILE A 133 -0.88 18.90 -13.27
N SER A 134 -1.96 18.35 -13.83
CA SER A 134 -3.01 19.15 -14.45
C SER A 134 -3.86 19.86 -13.39
N PHE A 135 -4.37 21.05 -13.73
CA PHE A 135 -5.31 21.77 -12.87
C PHE A 135 -6.56 20.95 -12.50
N LYS A 136 -6.97 19.98 -13.33
CA LYS A 136 -8.09 19.07 -13.03
C LYS A 136 -7.78 18.16 -11.84
N ILE A 137 -6.56 17.62 -11.77
CA ILE A 137 -6.12 16.76 -10.66
C ILE A 137 -6.03 17.59 -9.37
N LEU A 138 -5.49 18.81 -9.46
CA LEU A 138 -5.42 19.72 -8.30
C LEU A 138 -6.82 20.10 -7.78
N PHE A 139 -7.78 20.33 -8.67
CA PHE A 139 -9.15 20.62 -8.27
C PHE A 139 -9.84 19.42 -7.61
N GLY A 140 -9.66 18.22 -8.18
CA GLY A 140 -10.11 16.97 -7.56
C GLY A 140 -9.51 16.75 -6.17
N PHE A 141 -8.24 17.13 -5.99
CA PHE A 141 -7.55 17.12 -4.69
C PHE A 141 -8.23 18.04 -3.65
N VAL A 142 -8.56 19.28 -4.02
CA VAL A 142 -9.24 20.20 -3.08
C VAL A 142 -10.61 19.67 -2.69
N ILE A 143 -11.36 19.10 -3.63
CA ILE A 143 -12.69 18.51 -3.35
C ILE A 143 -12.58 17.32 -2.40
N SER A 144 -11.65 16.40 -2.64
CA SER A 144 -11.48 15.23 -1.76
C SER A 144 -11.03 15.64 -0.36
N MET A 145 -10.17 16.66 -0.23
CA MET A 145 -9.81 17.28 1.05
C MET A 145 -11.03 17.77 1.83
N ILE A 146 -11.90 18.55 1.18
CA ILE A 146 -13.13 19.05 1.80
C ILE A 146 -14.03 17.89 2.24
N GLY A 147 -14.22 16.89 1.37
CA GLY A 147 -15.06 15.73 1.66
C GLY A 147 -14.61 14.99 2.93
N ILE A 148 -13.31 14.85 3.13
CA ILE A 148 -12.81 14.12 4.30
C ILE A 148 -12.83 14.99 5.57
N ILE A 149 -12.56 16.31 5.46
CA ILE A 149 -12.75 17.23 6.60
C ILE A 149 -14.20 17.15 7.10
N ILE A 150 -15.17 17.10 6.18
CA ILE A 150 -16.59 16.96 6.53
C ILE A 150 -16.87 15.63 7.23
N ILE A 151 -16.25 14.53 6.79
CA ILE A 151 -16.41 13.22 7.45
C ILE A 151 -15.80 13.23 8.87
N PHE A 152 -14.76 14.04 9.08
CA PHE A 152 -14.02 14.09 10.33
C PHE A 152 -14.70 14.91 11.42
N ILE A 153 -15.36 16.01 11.06
CA ILE A 153 -16.09 16.92 11.96
C ILE A 153 -17.42 16.27 12.40
#